data_AF-A0A3B0XFG4-F1
#
_entry.id   AF-A0A3B0XFG4-F1
#
_cell.length_a   1.000
_cell.length_b   1.000
_cell.length_c   1.000
_cell.angle_alpha   90.00
_cell.angle_beta   90.00
_cell.angle_gamma   90.00
#
_symmetry.space_group_name_H-M   'P 1'
#
loop_
_entity.id
_entity.type
_entity.pdbx_description
1 polymer ?
#
loop_
_entity_poly.entity_id
_entity_poly.type
_entity_poly.pdbx_seq_one_letter_code
_entity_poly.pdbx_strand_id
1 'polypeptide(L)'
;MKYPHEKYNSASYEQIGKITYQYTGDGLTNAQQLAKRLLVNILLANGDAHLKNWSLLYEDHVTAELSPAYDIVTTSVYMNDEREYALNMGKTKKWYETNMSHFEAWSKKSDIPWKAIKPYLEKTIEKARNLWPSALKELPIDNQHKKLLKEHWKKLHKDFQIHTE
;
A
#
# COMPACT_ATOMS: atom_id res chain seq x y z
N MET A 1 28.25 -9.53 7.85
CA MET A 1 27.78 -8.43 6.98
C MET A 1 26.85 -9.05 5.96
N LYS A 2 25.59 -8.60 5.88
CA LYS A 2 24.61 -9.14 4.89
C LYS A 2 24.74 -8.38 3.58
N TYR A 3 24.72 -9.10 2.46
CA TYR A 3 24.91 -8.52 1.12
C TYR A 3 23.70 -7.67 0.69
N PRO A 4 23.85 -6.70 -0.24
CA PRO A 4 22.76 -5.81 -0.67
C PRO A 4 21.50 -6.53 -1.16
N HIS A 5 21.65 -7.72 -1.75
CA HIS A 5 20.53 -8.54 -2.25
C HIS A 5 19.78 -9.29 -1.14
N GLU A 6 20.41 -9.57 0.00
CA GLU A 6 19.77 -10.22 1.17
C GLU A 6 18.89 -9.25 1.96
N LYS A 7 19.06 -7.94 1.76
CA LYS A 7 18.29 -6.88 2.41
C LYS A 7 16.81 -6.88 1.98
N TYR A 8 16.51 -7.41 0.79
CA TYR A 8 15.14 -7.47 0.24
C TYR A 8 14.30 -8.62 0.80
N ASN A 9 14.92 -9.63 1.45
CA ASN A 9 14.23 -10.79 2.01
C ASN A 9 14.01 -10.72 3.53
N SER A 10 14.56 -9.73 4.23
CA SER A 10 14.43 -9.62 5.70
C SER A 10 13.37 -8.64 6.18
N ALA A 11 12.81 -7.83 5.29
CA ALA A 11 11.83 -6.79 5.61
C ALA A 11 10.42 -7.20 5.18
N SER A 12 9.43 -6.99 6.05
CA SER A 12 8.01 -7.19 5.74
C SER A 12 7.20 -5.96 6.11
N TYR A 13 6.01 -5.83 5.53
CA TYR A 13 5.13 -4.71 5.88
C TYR A 13 4.69 -4.77 7.35
N GLU A 14 4.64 -5.96 7.97
CA GLU A 14 4.39 -6.08 9.41
C GLU A 14 5.50 -5.47 10.26
N GLN A 15 6.76 -5.62 9.86
CA GLN A 15 7.88 -4.97 10.59
C GLN A 15 7.83 -3.46 10.44
N ILE A 16 7.54 -2.95 9.24
CA ILE A 16 7.34 -1.52 9.01
C ILE A 16 6.16 -1.00 9.85
N GLY A 17 5.05 -1.75 9.88
CA GLY A 17 3.86 -1.44 10.67
C GLY A 17 4.15 -1.37 12.17
N LYS A 18 4.85 -2.36 12.70
CA LYS A 18 5.24 -2.42 14.10
C LYS A 18 6.16 -1.25 14.48
N ILE A 19 7.17 -0.96 13.66
CA ILE A 19 8.10 0.17 13.91
C ILE A 19 7.33 1.48 13.90
N THR A 20 6.50 1.68 12.88
CA THR A 20 5.68 2.89 12.73
C THR A 20 4.76 3.08 13.94
N TYR A 21 4.08 2.02 14.38
CA TYR A 21 3.13 2.11 15.49
C TYR A 21 3.81 2.32 16.85
N GLN A 22 4.94 1.66 17.10
CA GLN A 22 5.57 1.65 18.43
C GLN A 22 6.56 2.80 18.65
N TYR A 23 7.13 3.37 17.59
CA TYR A 23 8.28 4.27 17.70
C TYR A 23 8.11 5.62 16.98
N THR A 24 6.89 5.98 16.55
CA THR A 24 6.59 7.34 16.07
C THR A 24 5.78 8.13 17.11
N GLY A 25 5.77 9.45 17.02
CA GLY A 25 5.10 10.33 17.98
C GLY A 25 3.61 10.03 18.08
N ASP A 26 2.88 10.13 16.96
CA ASP A 26 1.50 9.61 16.84
C ASP A 26 1.47 8.25 16.13
N GLY A 27 1.84 7.20 16.88
CA GLY A 27 1.89 5.81 16.40
C GLY A 27 0.62 5.35 15.69
N LEU A 28 -0.56 5.69 16.21
CA LEU A 28 -1.82 5.23 15.63
C LEU A 28 -2.14 5.95 14.32
N THR A 29 -2.00 7.28 14.29
CA THR A 29 -2.23 8.06 13.07
C THR A 29 -1.26 7.65 11.97
N ASN A 30 0.01 7.44 12.31
CA ASN A 30 1.03 6.98 11.37
C ASN A 30 0.76 5.57 10.85
N ALA A 31 0.34 4.65 11.73
CA ALA A 31 -0.09 3.31 11.32
C ALA A 31 -1.29 3.33 10.37
N GLN A 32 -2.26 4.22 10.60
CA GLN A 32 -3.41 4.41 9.70
C GLN A 32 -2.96 4.97 8.34
N GLN A 33 -2.05 5.93 8.30
CA GLN A 33 -1.48 6.45 7.05
C GLN A 33 -0.71 5.37 6.29
N LEU A 34 0.07 4.54 6.99
CA LEU A 34 0.75 3.39 6.41
C LEU A 34 -0.25 2.41 5.78
N ALA A 35 -1.29 2.02 6.52
CA ALA A 35 -2.33 1.12 6.01
C ALA A 35 -3.01 1.67 4.74
N LYS A 36 -3.34 2.96 4.74
CA LYS A 36 -3.90 3.65 3.56
C LYS A 36 -2.93 3.62 2.37
N ARG A 37 -1.64 3.92 2.59
CA ARG A 37 -0.63 3.92 1.51
C ARG A 37 -0.42 2.51 0.94
N LEU A 38 -0.40 1.48 1.80
CA LEU A 38 -0.35 0.09 1.35
C LEU A 38 -1.54 -0.26 0.46
N LEU A 39 -2.76 0.11 0.88
CA LEU A 39 -3.95 -0.10 0.06
C LEU A 39 -3.85 0.66 -1.27
N VAL A 40 -3.43 1.93 -1.25
CA VAL A 40 -3.27 2.73 -2.47
C VAL A 40 -2.24 2.12 -3.42
N ASN A 41 -1.10 1.63 -2.92
CA ASN A 41 -0.12 0.91 -3.74
C ASN A 41 -0.74 -0.35 -4.37
N ILE A 42 -1.54 -1.11 -3.61
CA ILE A 42 -2.29 -2.26 -4.12
C ILE A 42 -3.24 -1.85 -5.26
N LEU A 43 -4.03 -0.80 -5.04
CA LEU A 43 -5.01 -0.33 -6.03
C LEU A 43 -4.34 0.23 -7.28
N LEU A 44 -3.15 0.82 -7.16
CA LEU A 44 -2.41 1.40 -8.28
C LEU A 44 -1.45 0.41 -8.95
N ALA A 45 -1.39 -0.84 -8.52
CA ALA A 45 -0.42 -1.83 -9.01
C ALA A 45 1.03 -1.33 -8.93
N ASN A 46 1.41 -0.76 -7.78
CA ASN A 46 2.76 -0.26 -7.51
C ASN A 46 3.68 -1.35 -6.93
N GLY A 47 4.26 -2.19 -7.78
CA GLY A 47 5.08 -3.33 -7.38
C GLY A 47 6.40 -2.94 -6.72
N ASP A 48 6.83 -1.68 -6.86
CA ASP A 48 8.12 -1.18 -6.39
C ASP A 48 8.05 -0.46 -5.02
N ALA A 49 6.97 -0.62 -4.25
CA ALA A 49 6.82 -0.05 -2.91
C ALA A 49 7.74 -0.69 -1.83
N HIS A 50 9.03 -0.83 -2.13
CA HIS A 50 10.04 -1.49 -1.31
C HIS A 50 10.45 -0.68 -0.09
N LEU A 51 11.32 -1.25 0.77
CA LEU A 51 11.68 -0.67 2.08
C LEU A 51 12.14 0.80 2.02
N LYS A 52 12.82 1.25 0.95
CA LYS A 52 13.31 2.64 0.83
C LYS A 52 12.19 3.67 0.54
N ASN A 53 10.99 3.21 0.22
CA ASN A 53 9.83 4.07 -0.03
C ASN A 53 9.05 4.37 1.25
N TRP A 54 9.63 4.00 2.40
CA TRP A 54 9.09 4.23 3.72
C TRP A 54 10.16 4.92 4.57
N SER A 55 9.98 6.22 4.78
CA SER A 55 10.89 7.05 5.58
C SER A 55 10.19 7.67 6.78
N LEU A 56 10.96 7.90 7.83
CA LEU A 56 10.53 8.68 9.00
C LEU A 56 11.25 10.03 8.98
N LEU A 57 10.53 11.09 9.30
CA LEU A 57 11.06 12.43 9.52
C LEU A 57 11.22 12.68 11.00
N TYR A 58 12.27 13.42 11.37
CA TYR A 58 12.56 13.84 12.73
C TYR A 58 12.68 15.36 12.72
N GLU A 59 11.55 16.07 12.68
CA GLU A 59 11.53 17.53 12.56
C GLU A 59 12.17 18.23 13.77
N ASP A 60 12.00 17.64 14.95
CA ASP A 60 12.62 18.09 16.20
C ASP A 60 13.90 17.31 16.55
N HIS A 61 14.41 16.49 15.63
CA HIS A 61 15.55 15.58 15.79
C HIS A 61 15.36 14.45 16.81
N VAL A 62 14.16 14.25 17.37
CA VAL A 62 13.90 13.26 18.44
C VAL A 62 12.68 12.40 18.10
N THR A 63 11.54 13.01 17.81
CA THR A 63 10.28 12.34 17.54
C THR A 63 10.18 11.97 16.06
N ALA A 64 10.12 10.66 15.80
CA ALA A 64 9.92 10.16 14.46
C ALA A 64 8.46 10.33 14.03
N GLU A 65 8.23 10.75 12.80
CA GLU A 65 6.92 10.85 12.17
C GLU A 65 6.97 10.20 10.79
N LEU A 66 5.88 9.55 10.35
CA LEU A 66 5.85 8.98 9.01
C LEU A 66 5.91 10.11 7.98
N SER A 67 6.94 10.11 7.15
CA SER A 67 7.12 11.11 6.08
C SER A 67 5.87 11.26 5.21
N PRO A 68 5.64 12.41 4.54
CA PRO A 68 4.65 12.51 3.48
C PRO A 68 4.78 11.38 2.45
N ALA A 69 3.68 11.00 1.79
CA ALA A 69 3.74 9.95 0.78
C ALA A 69 4.53 10.42 -0.46
N TYR A 70 5.40 9.55 -0.97
CA TYR A 70 6.17 9.76 -2.20
C TYR A 70 6.28 8.43 -2.96
N ASP A 71 6.69 8.50 -4.23
CA ASP A 71 6.96 7.32 -5.08
C ASP A 71 5.80 6.30 -5.14
N ILE A 72 4.58 6.84 -5.21
CA ILE A 72 3.36 6.07 -5.47
C ILE A 72 3.05 6.18 -6.97
N VAL A 73 3.38 5.13 -7.70
CA VAL A 73 3.28 5.08 -9.16
C VAL A 73 2.70 3.75 -9.63
N THR A 74 2.03 3.72 -10.78
CA THR A 74 1.58 2.47 -11.41
C THR A 74 2.74 1.87 -12.18
N THR A 75 3.49 0.95 -11.57
CA THR A 75 4.66 0.31 -12.20
C THR A 75 4.27 -0.76 -13.20
N SER A 76 3.15 -1.46 -12.97
CA SER A 76 2.73 -2.60 -13.77
C SER A 76 2.44 -2.29 -15.24
N VAL A 77 2.19 -1.02 -15.60
CA VAL A 77 2.03 -0.63 -17.02
C VAL A 77 3.34 -0.66 -17.80
N TYR A 78 4.48 -0.66 -17.11
CA TYR A 78 5.82 -0.73 -17.70
C TYR A 78 6.45 -2.12 -17.56
N MET A 79 5.93 -2.98 -16.70
CA MET A 79 6.46 -4.32 -16.43
C MET A 79 5.47 -5.39 -16.87
N ASN A 80 5.87 -6.20 -17.85
CA ASN A 80 5.05 -7.32 -18.30
C ASN A 80 4.84 -8.32 -17.14
N ASP A 81 3.59 -8.69 -16.88
CA ASP A 81 3.18 -9.69 -15.90
C ASP A 81 3.54 -9.42 -14.43
N GLU A 82 3.73 -8.16 -14.03
CA GLU A 82 3.88 -7.82 -12.61
C GLU A 82 2.60 -8.19 -11.81
N ARG A 83 2.73 -9.14 -10.88
CA ARG A 83 1.63 -9.69 -10.09
C ARG A 83 1.89 -9.72 -8.59
N GLU A 84 2.97 -9.09 -8.15
CA GLU A 84 3.33 -8.99 -6.75
C GLU A 84 3.70 -7.57 -6.33
N TYR A 85 3.39 -7.21 -5.08
CA TYR A 85 3.95 -6.03 -4.42
C TYR A 85 5.26 -6.37 -3.69
N ALA A 86 6.12 -5.36 -3.50
CA ALA A 86 7.52 -5.54 -3.08
C ALA A 86 7.75 -6.44 -1.84
N LEU A 87 7.03 -6.19 -0.74
CA LEU A 87 7.26 -6.84 0.56
C LEU A 87 6.09 -7.73 0.98
N ASN A 88 6.35 -8.76 1.78
CA ASN A 88 5.27 -9.63 2.27
C ASN A 88 4.28 -8.86 3.15
N MET A 89 2.97 -9.14 2.97
CA MET A 89 1.89 -8.72 3.86
C MET A 89 0.96 -9.90 4.09
N GLY A 90 0.75 -10.31 5.34
CA GLY A 90 -0.21 -11.38 5.64
C GLY A 90 0.16 -12.72 4.99
N LYS A 91 1.47 -12.98 4.76
CA LYS A 91 2.02 -14.16 4.07
C LYS A 91 1.77 -14.22 2.55
N THR A 92 1.34 -13.14 1.92
CA THR A 92 1.27 -13.05 0.46
C THR A 92 2.00 -11.81 -0.05
N LYS A 93 2.33 -11.84 -1.34
CA LYS A 93 2.73 -10.67 -2.13
C LYS A 93 1.78 -10.38 -3.28
N LYS A 94 0.81 -11.26 -3.53
CA LYS A 94 0.02 -11.26 -4.77
C LYS A 94 -1.17 -10.30 -4.64
N TRP A 95 -1.29 -9.35 -5.57
CA TRP A 95 -2.37 -8.35 -5.54
C TRP A 95 -3.76 -8.99 -5.51
N TYR A 96 -3.97 -9.97 -6.40
CA TYR A 96 -5.28 -10.53 -6.68
C TYR A 96 -5.78 -11.50 -5.60
N GLU A 97 -4.89 -11.98 -4.73
CA GLU A 97 -5.24 -12.77 -3.55
C GLU A 97 -5.46 -11.89 -2.31
N THR A 98 -4.92 -10.66 -2.32
CA THR A 98 -4.94 -9.77 -1.16
C THR A 98 -6.33 -9.18 -0.93
N ASN A 99 -6.78 -9.20 0.32
CA ASN A 99 -8.12 -8.78 0.75
C ASN A 99 -8.09 -8.21 2.18
N MET A 100 -9.24 -7.86 2.77
CA MET A 100 -9.29 -7.26 4.11
C MET A 100 -8.72 -8.18 5.21
N SER A 101 -8.81 -9.51 5.08
CA SER A 101 -8.27 -10.43 6.09
C SER A 101 -6.73 -10.43 6.12
N HIS A 102 -6.08 -10.12 4.99
CA HIS A 102 -4.63 -9.92 4.94
C HIS A 102 -4.22 -8.64 5.66
N PHE A 103 -4.99 -7.55 5.54
CA PHE A 103 -4.80 -6.34 6.33
C PHE A 103 -5.05 -6.56 7.82
N GLU A 104 -6.07 -7.36 8.17
CA GLU A 104 -6.29 -7.74 9.56
C GLU A 104 -5.11 -8.55 10.12
N ALA A 105 -4.59 -9.51 9.36
CA ALA A 105 -3.41 -10.28 9.73
C ALA A 105 -2.17 -9.39 9.88
N TRP A 106 -1.97 -8.44 8.96
CA TRP A 106 -0.90 -7.43 9.03
C TRP A 106 -1.02 -6.57 10.30
N SER A 107 -2.23 -6.04 10.57
CA SER A 107 -2.51 -5.20 11.73
C SER A 107 -2.20 -5.94 13.03
N LYS A 108 -2.69 -7.18 13.17
CA LYS A 108 -2.47 -8.02 14.36
C LYS A 108 -1.00 -8.34 14.58
N LYS A 109 -0.27 -8.74 13.53
CA LYS A 109 1.17 -9.03 13.61
C LYS A 109 2.03 -7.80 13.87
N SER A 110 1.52 -6.62 13.56
CA SER A 110 2.18 -5.33 13.82
C SER A 110 1.85 -4.78 15.22
N ASP A 111 1.10 -5.52 16.04
CA ASP A 111 0.56 -5.08 17.34
C ASP A 111 -0.41 -3.88 17.25
N ILE A 112 -0.99 -3.62 16.07
CA ILE A 112 -1.93 -2.52 15.83
C ILE A 112 -3.38 -3.02 15.99
N PRO A 113 -4.25 -2.33 16.75
CA PRO A 113 -5.65 -2.71 16.88
C PRO A 113 -6.41 -2.65 15.55
N TRP A 114 -6.87 -3.81 15.05
CA TRP A 114 -7.62 -3.90 13.78
C TRP A 114 -8.85 -2.99 13.74
N LYS A 115 -9.54 -2.83 14.88
CA LYS A 115 -10.69 -1.93 15.01
C LYS A 115 -10.37 -0.46 14.68
N ALA A 116 -9.11 -0.04 14.82
CA ALA A 116 -8.67 1.31 14.48
C ALA A 116 -8.19 1.45 13.03
N ILE A 117 -7.85 0.35 12.36
CA ILE A 117 -7.40 0.33 10.96
C ILE A 117 -8.56 0.11 9.99
N LYS A 118 -9.45 -0.83 10.29
CA LYS A 118 -10.54 -1.24 9.39
C LYS A 118 -11.37 -0.06 8.86
N PRO A 119 -11.89 0.85 9.69
CA PRO A 119 -12.71 1.96 9.19
C PRO A 119 -11.93 2.89 8.25
N TYR A 120 -10.62 3.02 8.47
CA TYR A 120 -9.76 3.86 7.65
C TYR A 120 -9.50 3.26 6.26
N LEU A 121 -9.34 1.94 6.17
CA LEU A 121 -9.26 1.21 4.91
C LEU A 121 -10.58 1.27 4.15
N GLU A 122 -11.71 1.02 4.83
CA GLU A 122 -13.06 1.08 4.24
C GLU A 122 -13.34 2.46 3.63
N LYS A 123 -13.07 3.54 4.38
CA LYS A 123 -13.18 4.92 3.89
C LYS A 123 -12.24 5.21 2.72
N THR A 124 -11.05 4.62 2.71
CA THR A 124 -10.07 4.81 1.63
C THR A 124 -10.54 4.15 0.33
N ILE A 125 -10.99 2.88 0.38
CA ILE A 125 -11.49 2.20 -0.81
C ILE A 125 -12.78 2.83 -1.33
N GLU A 126 -13.66 3.29 -0.45
CA GLU A 126 -14.87 4.04 -0.83
C GLU A 126 -14.51 5.31 -1.60
N LYS A 127 -13.57 6.11 -1.08
CA LYS A 127 -13.08 7.30 -1.79
C LYS A 127 -12.46 6.96 -3.14
N ALA A 128 -11.67 5.91 -3.23
CA ALA A 128 -11.08 5.47 -4.51
C ALA A 128 -12.18 5.09 -5.51
N ARG A 129 -13.18 4.30 -5.09
CA ARG A 129 -14.33 3.92 -5.92
C ARG A 129 -15.13 5.13 -6.43
N ASN A 130 -15.29 6.15 -5.61
CA ASN A 130 -16.08 7.33 -5.96
C ASN A 130 -15.32 8.33 -6.84
N LEU A 131 -14.01 8.48 -6.61
CA LEU A 131 -13.22 9.56 -7.23
C LEU A 131 -12.43 9.09 -8.45
N TRP A 132 -11.86 7.89 -8.41
CA TRP A 132 -10.86 7.48 -9.40
C TRP A 132 -11.42 7.13 -10.78
N PRO A 133 -12.60 6.52 -10.94
CA PRO A 133 -13.15 6.23 -12.27
C PRO A 133 -13.29 7.49 -13.13
N SER A 134 -13.79 8.59 -12.57
CA SER A 134 -13.92 9.87 -13.26
C SER A 134 -12.57 10.52 -13.48
N ALA A 135 -11.72 10.59 -12.44
CA ALA A 135 -10.38 11.17 -12.56
C ALA A 135 -9.55 10.48 -13.65
N LEU A 136 -9.61 9.14 -13.76
CA LEU A 136 -8.87 8.39 -14.78
C LEU A 136 -9.28 8.76 -16.21
N LYS A 137 -10.54 9.15 -16.45
CA LYS A 137 -11.00 9.61 -17.76
C LYS A 137 -10.28 10.91 -18.15
N GLU A 138 -10.18 11.84 -17.20
CA GLU A 138 -9.64 13.20 -17.39
C GLU A 138 -8.10 13.26 -17.41
N LEU A 139 -7.42 12.27 -16.84
CA LEU A 139 -5.94 12.27 -16.78
C LEU A 139 -5.31 12.30 -18.18
N PRO A 140 -4.29 13.16 -18.42
CA PRO A 140 -3.57 13.23 -19.69
C PRO A 140 -2.49 12.14 -19.78
N ILE A 141 -2.89 10.88 -19.59
CA ILE A 141 -2.01 9.71 -19.68
C ILE A 141 -2.42 8.81 -20.85
N ASP A 142 -1.48 7.96 -21.27
CA ASP A 142 -1.69 7.03 -22.37
C ASP A 142 -2.92 6.11 -22.16
N ASN A 143 -3.70 5.89 -23.22
CA ASN A 143 -4.94 5.12 -23.15
C ASN A 143 -4.71 3.63 -22.87
N GLN A 144 -3.58 3.06 -23.29
CA GLN A 144 -3.19 1.69 -22.93
C GLN A 144 -2.94 1.61 -21.43
N HIS A 145 -2.25 2.59 -20.83
CA HIS A 145 -2.03 2.62 -19.38
C HIS A 145 -3.35 2.72 -18.60
N LYS A 146 -4.30 3.56 -19.07
CA LYS A 146 -5.66 3.62 -18.49
C LYS A 146 -6.35 2.26 -18.55
N LYS A 147 -6.27 1.58 -19.69
CA LYS A 147 -6.88 0.26 -19.89
C LYS A 147 -6.29 -0.79 -18.95
N LEU A 148 -4.96 -0.85 -18.85
CA LEU A 148 -4.25 -1.79 -17.97
C LEU A 148 -4.61 -1.55 -16.49
N LEU A 149 -4.70 -0.30 -16.04
CA LEU A 149 -5.11 0.01 -14.67
C LEU A 149 -6.56 -0.41 -14.39
N LYS A 150 -7.48 -0.21 -15.35
CA LYS A 150 -8.86 -0.72 -15.24
C LYS A 150 -8.91 -2.24 -15.17
N GLU A 151 -8.10 -2.93 -15.98
CA GLU A 151 -8.01 -4.40 -15.94
C GLU A 151 -7.46 -4.90 -14.61
N HIS A 152 -6.44 -4.22 -14.05
CA HIS A 152 -5.93 -4.49 -12.72
C HIS A 152 -7.06 -4.39 -11.67
N TRP A 153 -7.81 -3.29 -11.64
CA TRP A 153 -8.92 -3.10 -10.71
C TRP A 153 -9.99 -4.20 -10.79
N LYS A 154 -10.29 -4.70 -11.99
CA LYS A 154 -11.24 -5.81 -12.19
C LYS A 154 -10.74 -7.15 -11.65
N LYS A 155 -9.42 -7.39 -11.70
CA LYS A 155 -8.78 -8.64 -11.26
C LYS A 155 -8.56 -8.69 -9.74
N LEU A 156 -8.59 -7.56 -9.04
CA LEU A 156 -8.49 -7.52 -7.58
C LEU A 156 -9.61 -8.32 -6.91
N HIS A 157 -9.37 -8.75 -5.67
CA HIS A 157 -10.40 -9.36 -4.84
C HIS A 157 -11.59 -8.41 -4.65
N LYS A 158 -12.81 -8.93 -4.49
CA LYS A 158 -14.07 -8.16 -4.36
C LYS A 158 -14.01 -7.00 -3.36
N ASP A 159 -13.26 -7.17 -2.27
CA ASP A 159 -13.05 -6.14 -1.24
C ASP A 159 -12.42 -4.87 -1.80
N PHE A 160 -11.62 -4.98 -2.87
CA PHE A 160 -10.80 -3.91 -3.46
C PHE A 160 -11.12 -3.60 -4.92
N GLN A 161 -12.06 -4.30 -5.54
CA GLN A 161 -12.48 -3.99 -6.91
C GLN A 161 -12.99 -2.55 -7.00
N ILE A 162 -12.57 -1.87 -8.07
CA ILE A 162 -13.09 -0.57 -8.50
C ILE A 162 -13.74 -0.80 -9.86
N HIS A 163 -15.04 -0.53 -9.93
CA HIS A 163 -15.79 -0.65 -11.17
C HIS A 163 -15.69 0.66 -11.95
N THR A 164 -15.36 0.55 -13.22
CA THR A 164 -15.43 1.65 -14.17
C THR A 164 -16.49 1.32 -15.21
N GLU A 165 -17.20 2.34 -15.66
CA GLU A 165 -17.99 2.30 -16.89
C GLU A 165 -17.16 1.84 -18.10
#